data_AF-A0A9D1DN93-F1
#
_entry.id   AF-A0A9D1DN93-F1
#
_cell.length_a   1.000
_cell.length_b   1.000
_cell.length_c   1.000
_cell.angle_alpha   90.00
_cell.angle_beta   90.00
_cell.angle_gamma   90.00
#
_symmetry.space_group_name_H-M   'P 1'
#
loop_
_entity.id
_entity.type
_entity.pdbx_description
1 polymer ?
#
loop_
_entity_poly.entity_id
_entity_poly.type
_entity_poly.pdbx_seq_one_letter_code
_entity_poly.pdbx_strand_id
1 'polypeptide(L)'
;MSGNRKELRLREFSYSEKAAYFITICCRGGEHLLCEIEAETPGELRAVGVGVLDDPSPAGLKTPGFKRIYTKTGIIVENKLEEMSEKFSGAALEKYVLMPN
;
A
#
# COMPACT_ATOMS: atom_id res chain seq x y z
N MET A 1 10.14 29.55 18.79
CA MET A 1 9.73 28.22 19.28
C MET A 1 10.50 27.17 18.49
N SER A 2 11.67 26.71 18.97
CA SER A 2 12.46 25.68 18.30
C SER A 2 11.81 24.32 18.55
N GLY A 3 11.04 23.83 17.59
CA GLY A 3 10.48 22.48 17.68
C GLY A 3 11.61 21.45 17.75
N ASN A 4 11.68 20.70 18.84
CA ASN A 4 12.48 19.47 18.92
C ASN A 4 11.94 18.50 17.85
N ARG A 5 12.47 18.59 16.64
CA ARG A 5 12.15 17.66 15.56
C ARG A 5 12.58 16.29 16.02
N LYS A 6 11.63 15.36 16.15
CA LYS A 6 11.93 13.97 16.49
C LYS A 6 12.97 13.44 15.49
N GLU A 7 14.02 12.83 16.02
CA GLU A 7 15.00 12.12 15.22
C GLU A 7 14.29 10.95 14.54
N LEU A 8 14.15 11.01 13.22
CA LEU A 8 13.47 9.98 12.42
C LEU A 8 14.34 8.74 12.21
N ARG A 9 15.65 8.85 12.45
CA ARG A 9 16.60 7.75 12.28
C ARG A 9 16.76 6.97 13.58
N LEU A 10 16.72 5.65 13.46
CA LEU A 10 17.04 4.75 14.56
C LEU A 10 18.55 4.81 14.83
N ARG A 11 18.94 5.27 16.03
CA ARG A 11 20.34 5.58 16.35
C ARG A 11 21.28 4.37 16.27
N GLU A 12 20.75 3.18 16.56
CA GLU A 12 21.52 1.93 16.63
C GLU A 12 21.37 1.07 15.37
N PHE A 13 20.64 1.56 14.36
CA PHE A 13 20.38 0.82 13.14
C PHE A 13 21.31 1.25 12.00
N SER A 14 22.01 0.28 11.41
CA SER A 14 22.86 0.49 10.23
C SER A 14 22.04 0.43 8.95
N TYR A 15 21.75 1.59 8.36
CA TYR A 15 21.01 1.70 7.09
C TYR A 15 21.79 1.19 5.86
N SER A 16 23.06 0.80 6.04
CA SER A 16 23.86 0.15 5.00
C SER A 16 23.62 -1.37 4.94
N GLU A 17 22.91 -1.93 5.92
CA GLU A 17 22.58 -3.35 5.96
C GLU A 17 21.25 -3.66 5.25
N LYS A 18 21.07 -4.93 4.88
CA LYS A 18 19.80 -5.41 4.34
C LYS A 18 18.75 -5.41 5.45
N ALA A 19 17.62 -4.74 5.20
CA ALA A 19 16.48 -4.76 6.11
C ALA A 19 15.16 -4.62 5.35
N ALA A 20 14.08 -5.04 6.02
CA ALA A 20 12.72 -4.82 5.55
C ALA A 20 12.23 -3.45 6.00
N TYR A 21 11.61 -2.71 5.08
CA TYR A 21 11.01 -1.41 5.36
C TYR A 21 9.51 -1.48 5.07
N PHE A 22 8.71 -0.98 6.02
CA PHE A 22 7.31 -0.70 5.77
C PHE A 22 7.18 0.75 5.32
N ILE A 23 6.77 0.94 4.06
CA ILE A 23 6.56 2.25 3.46
C ILE A 23 5.07 2.43 3.20
N THR A 24 4.53 3.55 3.66
CA THR A 24 3.17 3.98 3.35
C THR A 24 3.24 5.29 2.60
N ILE A 25 2.59 5.35 1.44
CA ILE A 25 2.46 6.55 0.62
C ILE A 25 0.98 6.91 0.62
N CYS A 26 0.65 8.10 1.13
CA CYS A 26 -0.72 8.58 1.18
C CYS A 26 -0.94 9.67 0.13
N CYS A 27 -2.10 9.65 -0.50
CA CYS A 27 -2.62 10.70 -1.36
C CYS A 27 -3.03 11.92 -0.52
N ARG A 28 -2.85 13.10 -1.11
CA ARG A 28 -3.25 14.35 -0.47
C ARG A 28 -4.76 14.34 -0.20
N GLY A 29 -5.15 14.73 1.00
CA GLY A 29 -6.57 14.90 1.35
C GLY A 29 -7.36 13.60 1.52
N GLY A 30 -6.72 12.43 1.44
CA GLY A 30 -7.44 11.14 1.53
C GLY A 30 -8.32 10.86 0.31
N GLU A 31 -8.09 11.55 -0.81
CA GLU A 31 -8.83 11.36 -2.05
C GLU A 31 -8.56 9.96 -2.63
N HIS A 32 -9.61 9.32 -3.16
CA HIS A 32 -9.54 7.98 -3.76
C HIS A 32 -8.89 8.04 -5.16
N LEU A 33 -7.64 8.47 -5.23
CA LEU A 33 -6.92 8.70 -6.48
C LEU A 33 -6.48 7.41 -7.16
N LEU A 34 -6.29 6.32 -6.42
CA LEU A 34 -5.66 5.09 -6.91
C LEU A 34 -6.69 4.03 -7.29
N CYS A 35 -7.71 3.81 -6.45
CA CYS A 35 -8.78 2.87 -6.78
C CYS A 35 -10.10 3.22 -6.07
N GLU A 36 -11.17 2.61 -6.55
CA GLU A 36 -12.46 2.53 -5.85
C GLU A 36 -12.70 1.10 -5.39
N ILE A 37 -13.41 0.94 -4.27
CA ILE A 37 -13.79 -0.36 -3.72
C ILE A 37 -15.30 -0.50 -3.89
N GLU A 38 -15.71 -1.47 -4.70
CA GLU A 38 -17.12 -1.80 -4.92
C GLU A 38 -17.45 -3.15 -4.28
N ALA A 39 -18.64 -3.29 -3.73
CA ALA A 39 -19.15 -4.59 -3.29
C ALA A 39 -19.62 -5.40 -4.51
N GLU A 40 -19.30 -6.69 -4.55
CA GLU A 40 -19.74 -7.58 -5.64
C GLU A 40 -21.25 -7.85 -5.59
N THR A 41 -21.87 -7.74 -4.40
CA THR A 41 -23.32 -7.89 -4.20
C THR A 41 -23.91 -6.70 -3.43
N PRO A 42 -24.99 -6.07 -3.94
CA PRO A 42 -25.68 -4.98 -3.24
C PRO A 42 -26.47 -5.55 -2.05
N GLY A 43 -25.81 -5.75 -0.92
CA GLY A 43 -26.43 -6.28 0.30
C GLY A 43 -25.46 -6.54 1.47
N GLU A 44 -24.18 -6.75 1.19
CA GLU A 44 -23.15 -7.09 2.20
C GLU A 44 -22.28 -5.88 2.60
N LEU A 45 -22.85 -4.68 2.60
CA LEU A 45 -22.12 -3.45 2.95
C LEU A 45 -22.07 -3.23 4.47
N ARG A 46 -21.24 -4.00 5.19
CA ARG A 46 -20.70 -3.61 6.51
C ARG A 46 -19.35 -4.27 6.78
N ALA A 47 -18.28 -3.72 6.22
CA ALA A 47 -16.93 -4.08 6.66
C ALA A 47 -16.04 -2.83 6.75
N VAL A 48 -16.42 -1.88 7.61
CA VAL A 48 -15.47 -0.93 8.20
C VAL A 48 -15.10 -1.46 9.58
N GLY A 49 -13.81 -1.68 9.83
CA GLY A 49 -13.31 -2.15 11.14
C GLY A 49 -13.10 -3.65 11.28
N VAL A 50 -13.28 -4.46 10.22
CA VAL A 50 -12.75 -5.83 10.20
C VAL A 50 -11.27 -5.67 9.89
N GLY A 51 -10.44 -5.56 10.94
CA GLY A 51 -8.99 -5.53 10.79
C GLY A 51 -8.58 -6.65 9.83
N VAL A 52 -7.92 -6.29 8.74
CA VAL A 52 -7.38 -7.26 7.79
C VAL A 52 -6.43 -8.13 8.62
N LEU A 53 -6.81 -9.39 8.89
CA LEU A 53 -5.86 -10.44 9.28
C LEU A 53 -4.73 -10.37 8.26
N ASP A 54 -3.47 -10.35 8.71
CA ASP A 54 -2.17 -10.08 8.03
C ASP A 54 -1.94 -10.62 6.59
N ASP A 55 -2.94 -10.64 5.74
CA ASP A 55 -2.99 -11.37 4.50
C ASP A 55 -2.59 -10.39 3.40
N PRO A 56 -1.47 -10.65 2.70
CA PRO A 56 -1.30 -10.07 1.38
C PRO A 56 -2.45 -10.66 0.60
N SER A 57 -3.50 -9.92 0.26
CA SER A 57 -4.20 -10.30 -0.96
C SER A 57 -3.13 -10.21 -2.05
N PRO A 58 -2.58 -11.34 -2.53
CA PRO A 58 -1.67 -11.32 -3.65
C PRO A 58 -2.52 -10.81 -4.81
N ALA A 59 -1.89 -10.19 -5.80
CA ALA A 59 -2.55 -9.89 -7.07
C ALA A 59 -3.32 -11.15 -7.54
N GLY A 60 -4.65 -11.19 -7.33
CA GLY A 60 -5.49 -12.37 -7.61
C GLY A 60 -6.41 -12.89 -6.48
N LEU A 61 -6.16 -12.64 -5.18
CA LEU A 61 -7.17 -13.04 -4.16
C LEU A 61 -8.25 -11.97 -4.04
N LYS A 62 -9.39 -12.27 -4.67
CA LYS A 62 -10.67 -11.61 -4.43
C LYS A 62 -10.96 -11.67 -2.93
N THR A 63 -10.92 -10.54 -2.24
CA THR A 63 -11.59 -10.42 -0.95
C THR A 63 -13.04 -10.85 -1.20
N PRO A 64 -13.57 -11.89 -0.54
CA PRO A 64 -14.92 -12.36 -0.82
C PRO A 64 -15.88 -11.17 -0.63
N GLY A 65 -16.54 -10.76 -1.71
CA GLY A 65 -17.52 -9.67 -1.71
C GLY A 65 -17.02 -8.28 -2.11
N PHE A 66 -15.73 -8.05 -2.42
CA PHE A 66 -15.24 -6.74 -2.85
C PHE A 66 -14.32 -6.78 -4.07
N LYS A 67 -14.59 -5.87 -5.02
CA LYS A 67 -13.79 -5.63 -6.23
C LYS A 67 -13.09 -4.28 -6.13
N ARG A 68 -11.79 -4.26 -6.45
CA ARG A 68 -11.04 -3.01 -6.65
C ARG A 68 -11.13 -2.60 -8.11
N ILE A 69 -11.47 -1.34 -8.35
CA ILE A 69 -11.46 -0.73 -9.67
C ILE A 69 -10.37 0.34 -9.67
N TYR A 70 -9.26 0.04 -10.33
CA TYR A 70 -8.16 1.01 -10.42
C TYR A 70 -8.55 2.18 -11.31
N THR A 71 -8.17 3.38 -10.86
CA THR A 71 -8.16 4.56 -11.72
C THR A 71 -7.00 4.44 -12.72
N LYS A 72 -6.94 5.36 -13.70
CA LYS A 72 -5.76 5.47 -14.58
C LYS A 72 -4.46 5.67 -13.79
N THR A 73 -4.51 6.43 -12.71
CA THR A 73 -3.38 6.66 -11.81
C THR A 73 -3.00 5.39 -11.06
N GLY A 74 -3.98 4.65 -10.54
CA GLY A 74 -3.76 3.37 -9.87
C GLY A 74 -3.04 2.35 -10.76
N ILE A 75 -3.48 2.22 -12.01
CA ILE A 75 -2.85 1.33 -13.00
C ILE A 75 -1.37 1.72 -13.22
N ILE A 76 -1.09 3.02 -13.35
CA ILE A 76 0.29 3.50 -13.51
C ILE A 76 1.14 3.13 -12.29
N VAL A 77 0.61 3.30 -11.08
CA VAL A 77 1.33 2.96 -9.85
C VAL A 77 1.57 1.46 -9.75
N GLU A 78 0.55 0.63 -10.01
CA GLU A 78 0.66 -0.83 -9.96
C GLU A 78 1.74 -1.34 -10.93
N ASN A 79 1.69 -0.91 -12.19
CA ASN A 79 2.70 -1.29 -13.19
C ASN A 79 4.11 -0.85 -12.75
N LYS A 80 4.26 0.31 -12.11
CA LYS A 80 5.58 0.77 -11.64
C LYS A 80 6.08 0.01 -10.42
N LEU A 81 5.18 -0.47 -9.55
CA LEU A 81 5.54 -1.35 -8.44
C LEU A 81 6.01 -2.71 -8.94
N GLU A 82 5.33 -3.26 -9.95
CA GLU A 82 5.73 -4.53 -10.60
C GLU A 82 7.10 -4.40 -11.29
N GLU A 83 7.34 -3.31 -12.03
CA GLU A 83 8.63 -3.02 -12.66
C GLU A 83 9.76 -2.68 -11.66
N MET A 84 9.45 -2.49 -10.36
CA MET A 84 10.42 -1.97 -9.40
C MET A 84 11.54 -2.97 -9.10
N SER A 85 11.18 -4.25 -8.97
CA SER A 85 12.14 -5.34 -8.72
C SER A 85 13.12 -5.53 -9.88
N GLU A 86 12.69 -5.23 -11.11
CA GLU A 86 13.53 -5.32 -12.31
C GLU A 86 14.49 -4.13 -12.43
N LYS A 87 14.06 -2.94 -12.01
CA LYS A 87 14.85 -1.70 -12.16
C LYS A 87 15.91 -1.50 -11.10
N PHE A 88 15.67 -1.98 -9.88
CA PHE A 88 16.55 -1.71 -8.74
C PHE A 88 17.21 -3.00 -8.25
N SER A 89 18.47 -3.21 -8.61
CA SER A 89 19.24 -4.41 -8.21
C SER A 89 19.52 -4.50 -6.69
N GLY A 90 19.38 -3.39 -5.96
CA GLY A 90 19.62 -3.31 -4.52
C GLY A 90 18.35 -3.33 -3.66
N ALA A 91 17.16 -3.36 -4.26
CA ALA A 91 15.89 -3.31 -3.54
C ALA A 91 14.87 -4.26 -4.17
N ALA A 92 14.18 -5.04 -3.34
CA ALA A 92 13.12 -5.93 -3.78
C ALA A 92 11.82 -5.55 -3.06
N LEU A 93 10.71 -5.57 -3.81
CA LEU A 93 9.38 -5.44 -3.25
C LEU A 93 8.85 -6.83 -2.89
N GLU A 94 8.78 -7.14 -1.61
CA GLU A 94 8.27 -8.44 -1.16
C GLU A 94 6.73 -8.50 -1.21
N LYS A 95 6.07 -7.40 -0.81
CA LYS A 95 4.62 -7.29 -0.71
C LYS A 95 4.20 -5.83 -0.80
N TYR A 96 3.06 -5.58 -1.43
CA TYR A 96 2.43 -4.26 -1.45
C TYR A 96 0.90 -4.36 -1.41
N VAL A 97 0.26 -3.28 -1.00
CA VAL A 97 -1.19 -3.09 -1.08
C VAL A 97 -1.45 -1.69 -1.61
N LEU A 98 -2.28 -1.59 -2.65
CA LEU A 98 -2.80 -0.32 -3.14
C LEU A 98 -4.17 -0.06 -2.54
N MET A 99 -4.23 0.95 -1.67
CA MET A 99 -5.45 1.48 -1.09
C MET A 99 -6.05 2.54 -2.03
N PRO A 100 -7.34 2.90 -1.86
CA PRO A 100 -7.96 3.99 -2.64
C PRO A 100 -7.19 5.30 -2.61
N ASN A 101 -6.67 5.64 -1.42
CA ASN A 101 -6.00 6.88 -1.09
C ASN A 101 -4.51 6.69 -0.79
#